data_AF-A0A9D3UX56-F1
#
_entry.id   AF-A0A9D3UX56-F1
#
_cell.length_a   1.000
_cell.length_b   1.000
_cell.length_c   1.000
_cell.angle_alpha   90.00
_cell.angle_beta   90.00
_cell.angle_gamma   90.00
#
_symmetry.space_group_name_H-M   'P 1'
#
loop_
_entity.id
_entity.type
_entity.pdbx_description
1 polymer ?
#
loop_
_entity_poly.entity_id
_entity_poly.type
_entity_poly.pdbx_seq_one_letter_code
_entity_poly.pdbx_strand_id
1 'polypeptide(L)'
;MRDMWLFNLALLRHQFWILINNKDILCLKVFSPKYFLDGNIVNAKRIDKASFTWLSIAVVVETFKNGFDWQVGNGNCSNIQVDNWGIEDLNGGTVNSNMLNPHEKSVRDIWIENDRRWGIDKVYKLYGKVWGDRICSLPIGNESQRDRIICGFDQGCSRCGAIAETLIHALKDCLTSREILSIGGWDTSTMSRQYDRCIDWLE
;
A
#
# COMPACT_ATOMS: atom_id res chain seq x y z
N MET A 1 -21.08 5.29 -18.05
CA MET A 1 -21.01 6.34 -17.00
C MET A 1 -20.43 5.81 -15.69
N ARG A 2 -20.72 4.55 -15.32
CA ARG A 2 -20.06 3.82 -14.21
C ARG A 2 -18.55 3.63 -14.44
N ASP A 3 -18.14 3.54 -15.70
CA ASP A 3 -16.78 3.25 -16.14
C ASP A 3 -15.81 4.42 -15.92
N MET A 4 -16.29 5.66 -16.08
CA MET A 4 -15.47 6.87 -15.86
C MET A 4 -15.19 7.10 -14.37
N TRP A 5 -16.16 6.80 -13.50
CA TRP A 5 -15.97 6.87 -12.05
C TRP A 5 -14.92 5.86 -11.58
N LEU A 6 -14.97 4.62 -12.10
CA LEU A 6 -13.99 3.58 -11.80
C LEU A 6 -12.60 3.89 -12.38
N PHE A 7 -12.51 4.48 -13.58
CA PHE A 7 -11.25 4.93 -14.17
C PHE A 7 -10.61 6.06 -13.35
N ASN A 8 -11.40 7.05 -12.94
CA ASN A 8 -10.95 8.09 -12.01
C ASN A 8 -10.51 7.49 -10.67
N LEU A 9 -11.21 6.48 -10.16
CA LEU A 9 -10.81 5.78 -8.93
C LEU A 9 -9.47 5.05 -9.09
N ALA A 10 -9.23 4.36 -10.22
CA ALA A 10 -7.97 3.71 -10.52
C ALA A 10 -6.81 4.71 -10.65
N LEU A 11 -7.05 5.84 -11.32
CA LEU A 11 -6.09 6.94 -11.40
C LEU A 11 -5.79 7.55 -10.03
N LEU A 12 -6.81 7.79 -9.20
CA LEU A 12 -6.62 8.30 -7.85
C LEU A 12 -5.86 7.31 -6.96
N ARG A 13 -6.11 6.00 -7.09
CA ARG A 13 -5.29 4.95 -6.44
C ARG A 13 -3.84 5.00 -6.91
N HIS A 14 -3.60 5.20 -8.20
CA HIS A 14 -2.24 5.31 -8.72
C HIS A 14 -1.52 6.57 -8.20
N GLN A 15 -2.19 7.72 -8.22
CA GLN A 15 -1.65 8.96 -7.66
C GLN A 15 -1.35 8.81 -6.18
N PHE A 16 -2.23 8.14 -5.43
CA PHE A 16 -1.97 7.80 -4.03
C PHE A 16 -0.77 6.86 -3.89
N TRP A 17 -0.66 5.81 -4.71
CA TRP A 17 0.48 4.89 -4.71
C TRP A 17 1.81 5.60 -4.99
N ILE A 18 1.82 6.57 -5.92
CA ILE A 18 2.98 7.43 -6.16
C ILE A 18 3.28 8.26 -4.91
N LEU A 19 2.28 8.91 -4.32
CA LEU A 19 2.45 9.76 -3.14
C LEU A 19 2.99 9.00 -1.92
N ILE A 20 2.59 7.75 -1.70
CA ILE A 20 3.08 6.95 -0.56
C ILE A 20 4.47 6.36 -0.81
N ASN A 21 4.83 6.02 -2.05
CA ASN A 21 6.09 5.33 -2.37
C ASN A 21 7.23 6.27 -2.75
N ASN A 22 6.95 7.45 -3.29
CA ASN A 22 7.96 8.41 -3.72
C ASN A 22 8.05 9.61 -2.76
N LYS A 23 8.72 9.43 -1.62
CA LYS A 23 8.92 10.48 -0.61
C LYS A 23 9.68 11.73 -1.12
N ASP A 24 10.33 11.63 -2.28
CA ASP A 24 11.14 12.69 -2.85
C ASP A 24 10.37 13.72 -3.69
N ILE A 25 9.08 13.50 -3.94
CA ILE A 25 8.26 14.43 -4.72
C ILE A 25 8.14 15.75 -3.97
N LEU A 26 8.40 16.86 -4.68
CA LEU A 26 8.36 18.22 -4.13
C LEU A 26 7.05 18.51 -3.38
N CYS A 27 5.93 18.04 -3.92
CA CYS A 27 4.61 18.12 -3.29
C CYS A 27 4.60 17.57 -1.85
N LEU A 28 5.18 16.39 -1.62
CA LEU A 28 5.26 15.77 -0.30
C LEU A 28 6.24 16.50 0.61
N LYS A 29 7.37 16.99 0.08
CA LYS A 29 8.34 17.79 0.84
C LYS A 29 7.74 19.10 1.34
N VAL A 30 6.86 19.72 0.56
CA VAL A 30 6.13 20.94 0.95
C VAL A 30 5.06 20.65 1.99
N PHE A 31 4.35 19.51 1.87
CA PHE A 31 3.25 19.17 2.77
C PHE A 31 3.70 18.48 4.08
N SER A 32 4.80 17.73 4.07
CA SER A 32 5.27 16.94 5.22
C SER A 32 5.45 17.75 6.51
N PRO A 33 6.12 18.92 6.51
CA PRO A 33 6.33 19.71 7.73
C PRO A 33 5.02 20.17 8.39
N LYS A 34 3.96 20.33 7.60
CA LYS A 34 2.67 20.80 8.08
C LYS A 34 1.74 19.66 8.46
N TYR A 35 1.70 18.58 7.67
CA TYR A 35 0.64 17.58 7.76
C TYR A 35 1.10 16.19 8.23
N PHE A 36 2.35 15.77 8.01
CA PHE A 36 2.86 14.43 8.39
C PHE A 36 4.37 14.49 8.68
N LEU A 37 4.70 14.78 9.94
CA LEU A 37 6.07 15.05 10.42
C LEU A 37 6.98 13.81 10.41
N ASP A 38 6.39 12.62 10.49
CA ASP A 38 7.07 11.33 10.42
C ASP A 38 7.38 10.90 8.98
N GLY A 39 6.96 11.70 7.99
CA GLY A 39 7.10 11.36 6.58
C GLY A 39 6.16 10.25 6.12
N ASN A 40 5.14 9.90 6.92
CA ASN A 40 4.11 8.94 6.57
C ASN A 40 2.77 9.65 6.32
N ILE A 41 2.44 9.85 5.04
CA ILE A 41 1.21 10.54 4.62
C ILE A 41 -0.07 9.80 5.06
N VAL A 42 -0.01 8.49 5.32
CA VAL A 42 -1.16 7.70 5.80
C VAL A 42 -1.55 8.08 7.23
N ASN A 43 -0.60 8.59 8.02
CA ASN A 43 -0.78 9.04 9.39
C ASN A 43 -0.94 10.57 9.49
N ALA A 44 -1.33 11.23 8.41
CA ALA A 44 -1.36 12.68 8.39
C ALA A 44 -2.38 13.27 9.37
N LYS A 45 -2.00 14.38 10.01
CA LYS A 45 -2.79 15.07 11.02
C LYS A 45 -3.96 15.81 10.38
N ARG A 46 -5.12 15.79 11.06
CA ARG A 46 -6.23 16.70 10.74
C ARG A 46 -5.89 18.11 11.21
N ILE A 47 -6.11 19.10 10.34
CA ILE A 47 -5.80 20.51 10.60
C ILE A 47 -6.98 21.37 10.12
N ASP A 48 -7.47 22.25 10.99
CA ASP A 48 -8.68 23.07 10.75
C ASP A 48 -8.55 24.05 9.57
N LYS A 49 -7.32 24.48 9.25
CA LYS A 49 -7.00 25.38 8.12
C LYS A 49 -6.10 24.70 7.09
N ALA A 50 -6.57 23.56 6.60
CA ALA A 50 -5.95 22.86 5.49
C ALA A 50 -6.14 23.61 4.15
N SER A 51 -5.15 23.51 3.26
CA SER A 51 -5.31 23.99 1.89
C SER A 51 -6.27 23.07 1.12
N PHE A 52 -6.95 23.61 0.10
CA PHE A 52 -7.84 22.82 -0.76
C PHE A 52 -7.15 21.60 -1.35
N THR A 53 -5.91 21.77 -1.86
CA THR A 53 -5.08 20.66 -2.36
C THR A 53 -4.85 19.59 -1.30
N TRP A 54 -4.59 19.97 -0.05
CA TRP A 54 -4.40 19.02 1.03
C TRP A 54 -5.69 18.28 1.37
N LEU A 55 -6.83 18.97 1.41
CA LEU A 55 -8.13 18.32 1.64
C LEU A 55 -8.41 17.25 0.57
N SER A 56 -8.14 17.55 -0.70
CA SER A 56 -8.28 16.58 -1.79
C SER A 56 -7.35 15.37 -1.61
N ILE A 57 -6.09 15.60 -1.23
CA ILE A 57 -5.13 14.53 -0.94
C ILE A 57 -5.60 13.71 0.27
N ALA A 58 -6.04 14.36 1.35
CA ALA A 58 -6.52 13.70 2.56
C ALA A 58 -7.74 12.84 2.31
N VAL A 59 -8.69 13.29 1.47
CA VAL A 59 -9.83 12.47 1.03
C VAL A 59 -9.36 11.22 0.28
N VAL A 60 -8.41 11.37 -0.64
CA VAL A 60 -7.82 10.24 -1.38
C VAL A 60 -7.10 9.27 -0.43
N VAL A 61 -6.32 9.81 0.52
CA VAL A 61 -5.63 9.02 1.55
C VAL A 61 -6.63 8.22 2.37
N GLU A 62 -7.65 8.87 2.91
CA GLU A 62 -8.69 8.22 3.72
C GLU A 62 -9.47 7.17 2.92
N THR A 63 -9.82 7.50 1.68
CA THR A 63 -10.60 6.61 0.78
C THR A 63 -9.88 5.30 0.52
N PHE A 64 -8.55 5.33 0.47
CA PHE A 64 -7.78 4.16 0.13
C PHE A 64 -6.93 3.60 1.27
N LYS A 65 -6.90 4.22 2.44
CA LYS A 65 -6.18 3.72 3.62
C LYS A 65 -6.47 2.23 3.91
N ASN A 66 -7.69 1.79 3.61
CA ASN A 66 -8.18 0.42 3.85
C ASN A 66 -8.20 -0.46 2.57
N GLY A 67 -7.72 0.05 1.42
CA GLY A 67 -7.73 -0.64 0.12
C GLY A 67 -6.33 -0.91 -0.45
N PHE A 68 -5.29 -0.67 0.35
CA PHE A 68 -3.92 -1.02 0.04
C PHE A 68 -3.42 -2.01 1.09
N ASP A 69 -2.71 -3.04 0.64
CA ASP A 69 -2.10 -4.04 1.51
C ASP A 69 -0.65 -3.66 1.79
N TRP A 70 -0.15 -4.11 2.94
CA TRP A 70 1.25 -3.91 3.29
C TRP A 70 2.06 -5.14 2.89
N GLN A 71 3.14 -4.93 2.13
CA GLN A 71 4.15 -5.96 1.94
C GLN A 71 5.33 -5.68 2.87
N VAL A 72 5.58 -6.61 3.79
CA VAL A 72 6.79 -6.59 4.61
C VAL A 72 7.97 -6.96 3.70
N GLY A 73 8.99 -6.12 3.65
CA GLY A 73 10.17 -6.36 2.82
C GLY A 73 11.14 -7.30 3.51
N ASN A 74 12.36 -6.82 3.74
CA ASN A 74 13.41 -7.59 4.41
C ASN A 74 13.21 -7.74 5.93
N GLY A 75 12.21 -7.08 6.52
CA GLY A 75 11.87 -7.19 7.94
C GLY A 75 12.86 -6.54 8.92
N ASN A 76 13.98 -5.99 8.45
CA ASN A 76 15.00 -5.35 9.30
C ASN A 76 14.66 -3.91 9.66
N CYS A 77 13.96 -3.22 8.75
CA CYS A 77 13.66 -1.80 8.90
C CYS A 77 12.37 -1.56 9.69
N SER A 78 11.63 -2.61 10.03
CA SER A 78 10.30 -2.54 10.61
C SER A 78 10.32 -2.98 12.05
N ASN A 79 9.81 -2.14 12.93
CA ASN A 79 9.80 -2.35 14.37
C ASN A 79 8.52 -3.09 14.79
N ILE A 80 8.68 -4.20 15.52
CA ILE A 80 7.59 -5.03 16.06
C ILE A 80 6.61 -4.21 16.92
N GLN A 81 7.13 -3.26 17.70
CA GLN A 81 6.38 -2.55 18.73
C GLN A 81 5.76 -1.23 18.24
N VAL A 82 6.28 -0.63 17.18
CA VAL A 82 5.93 0.75 16.82
C VAL A 82 5.23 0.85 15.47
N ASP A 83 5.58 -0.01 14.53
CA ASP A 83 5.11 0.13 13.16
C ASP A 83 3.74 -0.49 12.96
N ASN A 84 2.83 0.30 12.36
CA ASN A 84 1.56 -0.20 11.87
C ASN A 84 1.77 -0.69 10.43
N TRP A 85 1.72 -2.01 10.22
CA TRP A 85 1.85 -2.66 8.90
C TRP A 85 0.55 -2.58 8.07
N GLY A 86 -0.07 -1.40 8.02
CA GLY A 86 -1.34 -1.18 7.33
C GLY A 86 -2.53 -1.92 7.94
N ILE A 87 -2.41 -2.39 9.19
CA ILE A 87 -3.49 -3.08 9.90
C ILE A 87 -4.23 -2.05 10.76
N GLU A 88 -5.49 -1.81 10.42
CA GLU A 88 -6.38 -0.90 11.17
C GLU A 88 -6.43 -1.30 12.65
N ASP A 89 -6.30 -0.30 13.54
CA ASP A 89 -6.23 -0.43 15.00
C ASP A 89 -5.04 -1.20 15.60
N LEU A 90 -4.11 -1.71 14.77
CA LEU A 90 -2.83 -2.23 15.26
C LEU A 90 -1.97 -1.06 15.75
N ASN A 91 -1.72 -1.02 17.06
CA ASN A 91 -0.89 0.00 17.69
C ASN A 91 0.13 -0.65 18.64
N GLY A 92 1.12 0.11 19.09
CA GLY A 92 2.17 -0.44 19.96
C GLY A 92 1.70 -0.97 21.31
N GLY A 93 0.49 -0.60 21.75
CA GLY A 93 -0.14 -1.18 22.95
C GLY A 93 -0.74 -2.57 22.74
N THR A 94 -0.81 -3.03 21.49
CA THR A 94 -1.35 -4.35 21.10
C THR A 94 -0.32 -5.47 21.30
N VAL A 95 0.96 -5.12 21.37
CA VAL A 95 2.06 -6.08 21.55
C VAL A 95 2.18 -6.48 23.01
N ASN A 96 2.22 -7.79 23.26
CA ASN A 96 2.58 -8.31 24.57
C ASN A 96 4.10 -8.19 24.79
N SER A 97 4.56 -7.01 25.23
CA SER A 97 5.98 -6.71 25.43
C SER A 97 6.68 -7.61 26.45
N ASN A 98 5.94 -8.29 27.33
CA ASN A 98 6.51 -9.24 28.30
C ASN A 98 7.01 -10.54 27.62
N MET A 99 6.61 -10.79 26.38
CA MET A 99 6.97 -11.98 25.60
C MET A 99 8.09 -11.71 24.58
N LEU A 100 8.57 -10.46 24.49
CA LEU A 100 9.69 -10.10 23.62
C LEU A 100 11.01 -10.18 24.38
N ASN A 101 12.01 -10.79 23.75
CA ASN A 101 13.38 -10.65 24.22
C ASN A 101 13.87 -9.21 23.96
N PRO A 102 14.74 -8.63 24.82
CA PRO A 102 15.29 -7.28 24.60
C PRO A 102 16.06 -7.09 23.28
N HIS A 103 16.48 -8.20 22.67
CA HIS A 103 17.18 -8.24 21.39
C HIS A 103 16.23 -8.30 20.19
N GLU A 104 14.95 -8.65 20.39
CA GLU A 104 13.94 -8.77 19.34
C GLU A 104 13.29 -7.41 19.13
N LYS A 105 13.71 -6.75 18.05
CA LYS A 105 13.24 -5.38 17.73
C LYS A 105 12.63 -5.30 16.35
N SER A 106 13.01 -6.22 15.45
CA SER A 106 12.69 -6.17 14.03
C SER A 106 11.68 -7.26 13.66
N VAL A 107 10.85 -7.00 12.66
CA VAL A 107 9.87 -7.99 12.14
C VAL A 107 10.54 -9.29 11.69
N ARG A 108 11.80 -9.24 11.27
CA ARG A 108 12.56 -10.45 10.96
C ARG A 108 12.68 -11.40 12.16
N ASP A 109 12.71 -10.87 13.38
CA ASP A 109 12.85 -11.67 14.59
C ASP A 109 11.60 -12.50 14.89
N ILE A 110 10.45 -12.21 14.25
CA ILE A 110 9.20 -12.98 14.38
C ILE A 110 8.96 -13.95 13.19
N TRP A 111 9.95 -14.09 12.31
CA TRP A 111 9.96 -15.12 11.28
C TRP A 111 10.50 -16.45 11.79
N ILE A 112 10.25 -17.53 11.03
CA ILE A 112 10.88 -18.83 11.27
C ILE A 112 12.38 -18.71 10.94
N GLU A 113 13.25 -19.27 11.79
CA GLU A 113 14.69 -19.23 11.56
C GLU A 113 15.05 -19.81 10.19
N ASN A 114 15.72 -19.00 9.37
CA ASN A 114 16.15 -19.33 7.99
C ASN A 114 15.04 -19.57 6.97
N ASP A 115 13.77 -19.32 7.31
CA ASP A 115 12.65 -19.39 6.36
C ASP A 115 11.90 -18.05 6.35
N ARG A 116 11.67 -17.49 5.16
CA ARG A 116 10.95 -16.20 5.02
C ARG A 116 9.46 -16.41 5.14
N ARG A 117 9.05 -16.88 6.30
CA ARG A 117 7.69 -17.21 6.67
C ARG A 117 7.41 -16.74 8.08
N TRP A 118 6.19 -16.29 8.30
CA TRP A 118 5.71 -15.90 9.62
C TRP A 118 5.79 -17.08 10.58
N GLY A 119 6.44 -16.89 11.74
CA GLY A 119 6.40 -17.85 12.83
C GLY A 119 5.05 -17.77 13.52
N ILE A 120 4.04 -18.49 13.00
CA ILE A 120 2.63 -18.39 13.43
C ILE A 120 2.50 -18.44 14.97
N ASP A 121 3.16 -19.40 15.62
CA ASP A 121 3.11 -19.54 17.08
C ASP A 121 3.67 -18.32 17.82
N LYS A 122 4.74 -17.73 17.29
CA LYS A 122 5.39 -16.55 17.88
C LYS A 122 4.54 -15.30 17.66
N VAL A 123 4.02 -15.12 16.46
CA VAL A 123 3.09 -14.03 16.13
C VAL A 123 1.84 -14.10 17.01
N TYR A 124 1.24 -15.28 17.18
CA TYR A 124 0.04 -15.45 18.01
C TYR A 124 0.30 -15.19 19.49
N LYS A 125 1.48 -15.55 20.00
CA LYS A 125 1.87 -15.22 21.38
C LYS A 125 2.04 -13.72 21.61
N LEU A 126 2.54 -13.00 20.60
CA LEU A 126 2.84 -11.57 20.70
C LEU A 126 1.61 -10.69 20.49
N TYR A 127 0.77 -11.01 19.51
CA TYR A 127 -0.35 -10.18 19.07
C TYR A 127 -1.72 -10.78 19.36
N GLY A 128 -1.79 -12.04 19.81
CA GLY A 128 -3.04 -12.78 19.92
C GLY A 128 -3.58 -13.23 18.56
N LYS A 129 -4.63 -14.04 18.58
CA LYS A 129 -5.16 -14.70 17.37
C LYS A 129 -5.71 -13.71 16.34
N VAL A 130 -6.49 -12.72 16.78
CA VAL A 130 -7.18 -11.77 15.89
C VAL A 130 -6.18 -11.00 15.02
N TRP A 131 -5.13 -10.48 15.64
CA TRP A 131 -4.09 -9.74 14.94
C TRP A 131 -3.10 -10.67 14.25
N GLY A 132 -2.81 -11.82 14.85
CA GLY A 132 -1.92 -12.82 14.28
C GLY A 132 -2.41 -13.34 12.94
N ASP A 133 -3.71 -13.57 12.78
CA ASP A 133 -4.30 -13.97 11.49
C ASP A 133 -4.02 -12.92 10.40
N ARG A 134 -4.15 -11.63 10.73
CA ARG A 134 -3.88 -10.52 9.80
C ARG A 134 -2.39 -10.39 9.49
N ILE A 135 -1.53 -10.44 10.50
CA ILE A 135 -0.08 -10.34 10.33
C ILE A 135 0.44 -11.50 9.47
N CYS A 136 -0.02 -12.72 9.73
CA CYS A 136 0.37 -13.89 8.96
C CYS A 136 -0.14 -13.87 7.51
N SER A 137 -1.17 -13.07 7.20
CA SER A 137 -1.65 -12.87 5.83
C SER A 137 -0.84 -11.84 5.04
N LEU A 138 0.02 -11.04 5.69
CA LEU A 138 0.83 -10.03 5.01
C LEU A 138 1.88 -10.72 4.11
N PRO A 139 1.99 -10.33 2.83
CA PRO A 139 3.02 -10.85 1.96
C PRO A 139 4.42 -10.43 2.41
N ILE A 140 5.37 -11.35 2.30
CA ILE A 140 6.80 -11.11 2.56
C ILE A 140 7.52 -10.94 1.22
N GLY A 141 8.29 -9.86 1.09
CA GLY A 141 9.06 -9.49 -0.09
C GLY A 141 10.46 -10.10 -0.15
N ASN A 142 11.22 -9.69 -1.17
CA ASN A 142 12.60 -10.13 -1.37
C ASN A 142 13.58 -9.45 -0.39
N GLU A 143 14.78 -10.01 -0.20
CA GLU A 143 15.77 -9.53 0.80
C GLU A 143 16.28 -8.12 0.51
N SER A 144 16.30 -7.78 -0.77
CA SER A 144 16.68 -6.47 -1.28
C SER A 144 15.56 -5.44 -1.19
N GLN A 145 14.32 -5.88 -0.90
CA GLN A 145 13.16 -5.01 -0.86
C GLN A 145 12.95 -4.48 0.56
N ARG A 146 12.66 -3.18 0.67
CA ARG A 146 12.15 -2.58 1.91
C ARG A 146 10.63 -2.76 1.98
N ASP A 147 10.09 -2.61 3.18
CA ASP A 147 8.66 -2.55 3.39
C ASP A 147 8.01 -1.51 2.48
N ARG A 148 6.90 -1.90 1.88
CA ARG A 148 6.18 -1.06 0.92
C ARG A 148 4.70 -1.36 0.94
N ILE A 149 3.94 -0.36 0.57
CA ILE A 149 2.51 -0.51 0.36
C ILE A 149 2.30 -1.08 -1.05
N ILE A 150 1.58 -2.19 -1.14
CA ILE A 150 1.15 -2.82 -2.38
C ILE A 150 -0.35 -2.56 -2.57
N CYS A 151 -0.80 -2.49 -3.82
CA CYS A 151 -2.22 -2.39 -4.10
C CYS A 151 -2.88 -3.75 -3.88
N GLY A 152 -3.92 -3.80 -3.04
CA GLY A 152 -4.70 -5.01 -2.75
C GLY A 152 -5.58 -5.39 -3.93
N PHE A 153 -4.98 -6.15 -4.83
CA PHE A 153 -5.49 -6.47 -6.15
C PHE A 153 -5.85 -7.96 -6.26
N ASP A 154 -6.07 -8.57 -5.09
CA ASP A 154 -6.17 -10.00 -4.89
C ASP A 154 -7.57 -10.54 -5.24
N GLN A 155 -8.51 -9.63 -5.51
CA GLN A 155 -9.83 -9.95 -6.04
C GLN A 155 -9.83 -9.69 -7.55
N GLY A 156 -10.43 -10.63 -8.28
CA GLY A 156 -10.55 -10.52 -9.72
C GLY A 156 -11.20 -9.20 -10.18
N CYS A 157 -10.86 -8.75 -11.38
CA CYS A 157 -11.37 -7.51 -11.92
C CYS A 157 -12.88 -7.57 -12.11
N SER A 158 -13.62 -6.76 -11.36
CA SER A 158 -15.07 -6.64 -11.47
C SER A 158 -15.57 -6.11 -12.83
N ARG A 159 -14.70 -5.54 -13.65
CA ARG A 159 -15.04 -4.95 -14.96
C ARG A 159 -15.04 -5.99 -16.09
N CYS A 160 -14.03 -6.85 -16.13
CA CYS A 160 -13.85 -7.82 -17.20
C CYS A 160 -13.78 -9.29 -16.74
N GLY A 161 -13.89 -9.53 -15.42
CA GLY A 161 -13.81 -10.87 -14.85
C GLY A 161 -12.40 -11.46 -14.80
N ALA A 162 -11.36 -10.65 -14.98
CA ALA A 162 -9.97 -11.14 -14.85
C ALA A 162 -9.75 -11.72 -13.44
N ILE A 163 -8.97 -12.80 -13.34
CA ILE A 163 -8.79 -13.54 -12.08
C ILE A 163 -7.97 -12.75 -11.06
N ALA A 164 -7.06 -11.91 -11.55
CA ALA A 164 -6.31 -10.94 -10.75
C ALA A 164 -6.54 -9.55 -11.33
N GLU A 165 -6.91 -8.60 -10.50
CA GLU A 165 -6.80 -7.18 -10.86
C GLU A 165 -5.34 -6.76 -10.64
N THR A 166 -4.81 -5.76 -11.31
CA THR A 166 -3.50 -5.15 -11.04
C THR A 166 -3.61 -3.67 -11.38
N LEU A 167 -2.64 -2.83 -11.03
CA LEU A 167 -2.72 -1.40 -11.38
C LEU A 167 -2.66 -1.20 -12.89
N ILE A 168 -1.79 -1.97 -13.55
CA ILE A 168 -1.65 -1.98 -15.01
C ILE A 168 -2.93 -2.52 -15.65
N HIS A 169 -3.51 -3.57 -15.08
CA HIS A 169 -4.81 -4.05 -15.54
C HIS A 169 -5.89 -2.98 -15.37
N ALA A 170 -5.98 -2.34 -14.20
CA ALA A 170 -7.01 -1.37 -13.91
C ALA A 170 -6.91 -0.10 -14.76
N LEU A 171 -5.69 0.33 -15.09
CA LEU A 171 -5.48 1.55 -15.86
C LEU A 171 -5.43 1.30 -17.37
N LYS A 172 -4.97 0.12 -17.81
CA LYS A 172 -4.59 -0.13 -19.19
C LYS A 172 -5.11 -1.44 -19.76
N ASP A 173 -4.88 -2.58 -19.11
CA ASP A 173 -5.16 -3.89 -19.75
C ASP A 173 -6.62 -4.33 -19.64
N CYS A 174 -7.40 -3.73 -18.76
CA CYS A 174 -8.84 -3.97 -18.67
C CYS A 174 -9.54 -3.42 -19.92
N LEU A 175 -10.42 -4.23 -20.53
CA LEU A 175 -11.19 -3.85 -21.73
C LEU A 175 -11.90 -2.50 -21.56
N THR A 176 -12.57 -2.30 -20.44
CA THR A 176 -13.23 -1.02 -20.10
C THR A 176 -12.25 0.16 -20.05
N SER A 177 -11.06 -0.03 -19.50
CA SER A 177 -10.04 1.02 -19.42
C SER A 177 -9.46 1.31 -20.81
N ARG A 178 -9.32 0.29 -21.66
CA ARG A 178 -8.89 0.46 -23.05
C ARG A 178 -9.86 1.29 -23.87
N GLU A 179 -11.17 1.06 -23.72
CA GLU A 179 -12.18 1.85 -24.42
C GLU A 179 -12.10 3.34 -24.03
N ILE A 180 -11.93 3.63 -22.74
CA ILE A 180 -11.76 5.01 -22.25
C ILE A 180 -10.49 5.66 -22.81
N LEU A 181 -9.36 4.96 -22.80
CA LEU A 181 -8.11 5.46 -23.35
C LEU A 181 -8.20 5.73 -24.85
N SER A 182 -8.88 4.85 -25.60
CA SER A 182 -9.11 5.03 -27.03
C SER A 182 -9.96 6.27 -27.33
N ILE A 183 -11.02 6.53 -26.54
CA ILE A 183 -11.81 7.77 -26.63
C ILE A 183 -10.95 8.99 -26.32
N GLY A 184 -10.00 8.86 -25.39
CA GLY A 184 -9.03 9.90 -25.03
C GLY A 184 -7.92 10.13 -26.06
N GLY A 185 -7.92 9.42 -27.20
CA GLY A 185 -6.94 9.60 -28.28
C GLY A 185 -5.59 8.90 -28.03
N TRP A 186 -5.52 7.95 -27.11
CA TRP A 186 -4.30 7.17 -26.88
C TRP A 186 -4.07 6.16 -28.01
N ASP A 187 -2.81 6.04 -28.46
CA ASP A 187 -2.44 5.13 -29.53
C ASP A 187 -2.47 3.66 -29.08
N THR A 188 -3.02 2.82 -29.97
CA THR A 188 -3.01 1.36 -29.90
C THR A 188 -1.63 0.76 -29.62
N SER A 189 -0.54 1.35 -30.14
CA SER A 189 0.82 0.85 -29.92
C SER A 189 1.28 0.98 -28.45
N THR A 190 0.90 2.07 -27.78
CA THR A 190 1.17 2.33 -26.37
C THR A 190 0.35 1.40 -25.47
N MET A 191 -0.86 1.03 -25.92
CA MET A 191 -1.77 0.17 -25.19
C MET A 191 -1.46 -1.33 -25.35
N SER A 192 -0.75 -1.74 -26.40
CA SER A 192 -0.40 -3.14 -26.67
C SER A 192 0.92 -3.59 -26.04
N ARG A 193 1.81 -2.66 -25.65
CA ARG A 193 3.07 -2.99 -24.97
C ARG A 193 2.83 -3.66 -23.62
N GLN A 194 3.64 -4.65 -23.28
CA GLN A 194 3.69 -5.19 -21.92
C GLN A 194 4.63 -4.34 -21.06
N TYR A 195 4.20 -4.09 -19.83
CA TYR A 195 4.95 -3.34 -18.84
C TYR A 195 4.99 -4.15 -17.55
N ASP A 196 6.17 -4.29 -16.96
CA ASP A 196 6.33 -4.98 -15.67
C ASP A 196 5.93 -4.08 -14.51
N ARG A 197 6.02 -2.75 -14.68
CA ARG A 197 5.63 -1.76 -13.69
C ARG A 197 4.74 -0.70 -14.32
N CYS A 198 3.74 -0.25 -13.55
CA CYS A 198 2.80 0.78 -14.00
C CYS A 198 3.48 2.12 -14.32
N ILE A 199 4.61 2.42 -13.66
CA ILE A 199 5.35 3.66 -13.87
C ILE A 199 5.99 3.71 -15.27
N ASP A 200 6.44 2.57 -15.79
CA ASP A 200 7.11 2.45 -17.09
C ASP A 200 6.15 2.72 -18.27
N TRP A 201 4.84 2.70 -18.02
CA TRP A 201 3.81 3.02 -19.02
C TRP A 201 3.44 4.51 -19.05
N LEU A 202 3.68 5.24 -17.97
CA LEU A 202 3.22 6.63 -17.78
C LEU A 202 4.34 7.68 -17.93
N GLU A 203 5.59 7.23 -18.11
CA GLU A 203 6.74 8.04 -18.55
C GLU A 203 6.95 7.92 -20.07
#